data_AF-A0ABD4DZ05-F1
#
_entry.id   AF-A0ABD4DZ05-F1
#
_cell.length_a   1.000
_cell.length_b   1.000
_cell.length_c   1.000
_cell.angle_alpha   90.00
_cell.angle_beta   90.00
_cell.angle_gamma   90.00
#
_symmetry.space_group_name_H-M   'P 1'
#
loop_
_entity.id
_entity.type
_entity.pdbx_description
1 polymer ?
#
loop_
_entity_poly.entity_id
_entity_poly.type
_entity_poly.pdbx_seq_one_letter_code
_entity_poly.pdbx_strand_id
1 'polypeptide(L)'
;MSDDPRLLMELDRTTETEVANRAKRRMRCAPPPDVDDVSKSIHFLRGVGSRASFVLTSFYFLLATEIDGKRPCTVPGYPGKVLQSYLQFGSLNNLALACRKVFDHGAKGLTGAQFGKQRDETLKGHAEYWAKSSQRPIEDAYSALHFLRTFFAKCSKTDTALFREGTTLGRRIGFIKQYADHSAAHLSLGDYEFNHLDLAHVVAALVLVGEIIRSFDAPYQSTDYYDQIDQASFDASVALFPDTHRIRLFQNMKVESQARMCWQVGEAPGIQMLTEQLPYATGWF
;
A
#
# COMPACT_ATOMS: atom_id res chain seq x y z
N MET A 1 -56.04 14.78 -1.95
CA MET A 1 -55.48 13.47 -2.33
C MET A 1 -55.40 13.45 -3.83
N SER A 2 -54.21 13.57 -4.40
CA SER A 2 -53.96 13.29 -5.81
C SER A 2 -52.71 12.45 -5.87
N ASP A 3 -52.90 11.26 -6.44
CA ASP A 3 -51.98 10.15 -6.47
C ASP A 3 -50.63 10.48 -7.13
N ASP A 4 -49.63 9.88 -6.50
CA ASP A 4 -48.24 9.61 -6.87
C ASP A 4 -47.95 9.63 -8.39
N PRO A 5 -47.04 10.51 -8.88
CA PRO A 5 -46.54 10.39 -10.23
C PRO A 5 -45.58 9.20 -10.27
N ARG A 6 -46.06 8.08 -10.83
CA ARG A 6 -45.24 6.92 -11.16
C ARG A 6 -43.93 7.39 -11.79
N LEU A 7 -42.84 7.26 -11.03
CA LEU A 7 -41.46 7.27 -11.51
C LEU A 7 -41.30 6.06 -12.44
N LEU A 8 -41.79 6.21 -13.68
CA LEU A 8 -41.43 5.36 -14.80
C LEU A 8 -39.97 5.67 -15.11
N MET A 9 -39.07 4.94 -14.47
CA MET A 9 -37.68 4.85 -14.90
C MET A 9 -37.71 4.22 -16.29
N GLU A 10 -37.70 5.04 -17.33
CA GLU A 10 -37.51 4.58 -18.71
C GLU A 10 -36.12 3.94 -18.77
N LEU A 11 -36.08 2.61 -18.65
CA LEU A 11 -34.88 1.81 -18.86
C LEU A 11 -34.51 1.92 -20.34
N ASP A 12 -33.58 2.82 -20.62
CA ASP A 12 -33.01 2.98 -21.94
C ASP A 12 -32.31 1.68 -22.37
N ARG A 13 -33.01 0.89 -23.20
CA ARG A 13 -32.53 -0.37 -23.76
C ARG A 13 -31.27 -0.22 -24.63
N THR A 14 -30.92 1.01 -25.02
CA THR A 14 -29.64 1.28 -25.70
C THR A 14 -28.46 1.12 -24.74
N THR A 15 -28.65 1.40 -23.45
CA THR A 15 -27.63 1.22 -22.40
C THR A 15 -27.26 -0.25 -22.23
N GLU A 16 -28.26 -1.15 -22.20
CA GLU A 16 -28.02 -2.60 -22.10
C GLU A 16 -27.22 -3.11 -23.32
N THR A 17 -27.58 -2.64 -24.50
CA THR A 17 -26.91 -2.99 -25.75
C THR A 17 -25.48 -2.46 -25.80
N GLU A 18 -25.26 -1.22 -25.34
CA GLU A 18 -23.93 -0.62 -25.25
C GLU A 18 -23.05 -1.37 -24.24
N VAL A 19 -23.60 -1.74 -23.07
CA VAL A 19 -22.92 -2.55 -22.05
C VAL A 19 -22.53 -3.91 -22.63
N ALA A 20 -23.45 -4.60 -23.32
CA ALA A 20 -23.17 -5.89 -23.94
C ALA A 20 -22.08 -5.79 -25.02
N ASN A 21 -22.10 -4.72 -25.82
CA ASN A 21 -21.08 -4.48 -26.84
C ASN A 21 -19.71 -4.13 -26.24
N ARG A 22 -19.68 -3.34 -25.15
CA ARG A 22 -18.45 -3.08 -24.39
C ARG A 22 -17.89 -4.36 -23.77
N ALA A 23 -18.75 -5.20 -23.19
CA ALA A 23 -18.37 -6.49 -22.63
C ALA A 23 -17.75 -7.39 -23.71
N LYS A 24 -18.38 -7.51 -24.89
CA LYS A 24 -17.84 -8.26 -26.04
C LYS A 24 -16.47 -7.74 -26.48
N ARG A 25 -16.27 -6.42 -26.54
CA ARG A 25 -14.95 -5.83 -26.87
C ARG A 25 -13.88 -6.07 -25.80
N ARG A 26 -14.29 -6.33 -24.56
CA ARG A 26 -13.38 -6.57 -23.42
C ARG A 26 -13.25 -8.05 -23.06
N MET A 27 -14.02 -8.94 -23.68
CA MET A 27 -13.82 -10.38 -23.55
C MET A 27 -12.39 -10.72 -23.99
N ARG A 28 -11.65 -11.39 -23.12
CA ARG A 28 -10.28 -11.83 -23.43
C ARG A 28 -10.34 -12.84 -24.57
N CYS A 29 -9.88 -12.44 -25.76
CA CYS A 29 -9.79 -13.31 -26.92
C CYS A 29 -8.49 -14.15 -26.95
N ALA A 30 -7.53 -13.86 -26.07
CA ALA A 30 -6.25 -14.56 -25.97
C ALA A 30 -5.88 -14.83 -24.50
N PRO A 31 -5.10 -15.90 -24.21
CA PRO A 31 -4.49 -16.08 -22.91
C PRO A 31 -3.63 -14.86 -22.54
N PRO A 32 -3.48 -14.53 -21.25
CA PRO A 32 -2.57 -13.47 -20.83
C PRO A 32 -1.18 -13.72 -21.43
N PRO A 33 -0.47 -12.67 -21.88
CA PRO A 33 0.91 -12.85 -22.34
C PRO A 33 1.72 -13.52 -21.24
N ASP A 34 2.43 -14.60 -21.59
CA ASP A 34 3.38 -15.22 -20.67
C ASP A 34 4.59 -14.30 -20.57
N VAL A 35 4.67 -13.59 -19.45
CA VAL A 35 5.76 -12.65 -19.18
C VAL A 35 6.86 -13.41 -18.44
N ASP A 36 8.12 -13.21 -18.84
CA ASP A 36 9.26 -13.86 -18.20
C ASP A 36 9.42 -13.46 -16.73
N ASP A 37 10.30 -14.17 -16.01
CA ASP A 37 10.50 -13.97 -14.57
C ASP A 37 11.03 -12.56 -14.25
N VAL A 38 11.86 -11.97 -15.13
CA VAL A 38 12.38 -10.60 -14.98
C VAL A 38 11.24 -9.58 -15.08
N SER A 39 10.38 -9.71 -16.08
CA SER A 39 9.24 -8.82 -16.26
C SER A 39 8.22 -8.98 -15.13
N LYS A 40 7.98 -10.22 -14.66
CA LYS A 40 7.16 -10.46 -13.47
C LYS A 40 7.73 -9.74 -12.24
N SER A 41 9.04 -9.81 -12.04
CA SER A 41 9.77 -9.11 -10.97
C SER A 41 9.58 -7.58 -11.05
N ILE A 42 9.76 -6.99 -12.24
CA ILE A 42 9.55 -5.55 -12.50
C ILE A 42 8.10 -5.14 -12.25
N HIS A 43 7.14 -5.87 -12.83
CA HIS A 43 5.72 -5.55 -12.72
C HIS A 43 5.20 -5.67 -11.28
N PHE A 44 5.69 -6.66 -10.53
CA PHE A 44 5.38 -6.76 -9.11
C PHE A 44 5.83 -5.51 -8.35
N LEU A 45 7.10 -5.11 -8.47
CA LEU A 45 7.61 -3.94 -7.75
C LEU A 45 6.94 -2.63 -8.20
N ARG A 46 6.62 -2.46 -9.49
CA ARG A 46 5.79 -1.33 -9.94
C ARG A 46 4.42 -1.31 -9.27
N GLY A 47 3.81 -2.48 -9.11
CA GLY A 47 2.56 -2.63 -8.37
C GLY A 47 2.71 -2.25 -6.90
N VAL A 48 3.86 -2.53 -6.28
CA VAL A 48 4.17 -2.11 -4.90
C VAL A 48 4.34 -0.59 -4.84
N GLY A 49 5.18 0.00 -5.69
CA GLY A 49 5.42 1.44 -5.74
C GLY A 49 4.14 2.25 -5.95
N SER A 50 3.28 1.81 -6.87
CA SER A 50 1.97 2.44 -7.09
C SER A 50 1.10 2.44 -5.83
N ARG A 51 1.07 1.34 -5.06
CA ARG A 51 0.30 1.28 -3.81
C ARG A 51 0.91 2.16 -2.72
N ALA A 52 2.24 2.18 -2.63
CA ALA A 52 2.97 3.01 -1.68
C ALA A 52 2.62 4.51 -1.83
N SER A 53 2.34 4.99 -3.04
CA SER A 53 1.92 6.38 -3.26
C SER A 53 0.55 6.75 -2.67
N PHE A 54 -0.31 5.78 -2.37
CA PHE A 54 -1.67 6.03 -1.85
C PHE A 54 -1.84 5.73 -0.36
N VAL A 55 -0.94 4.96 0.26
CA VAL A 55 -1.11 4.54 1.66
C VAL A 55 -0.99 5.69 2.65
N LEU A 56 -0.21 6.72 2.36
CA LEU A 56 -0.09 7.92 3.22
C LEU A 56 -1.42 8.66 3.32
N THR A 57 -2.06 8.94 2.20
CA THR A 57 -3.38 9.58 2.16
C THR A 57 -4.41 8.78 2.97
N SER A 58 -4.49 7.47 2.75
CA SER A 58 -5.42 6.63 3.53
C SER A 58 -5.08 6.60 5.01
N PHE A 59 -3.81 6.57 5.38
CA PHE A 59 -3.39 6.61 6.78
C PHE A 59 -3.86 7.88 7.48
N TYR A 60 -3.59 9.05 6.90
CA TYR A 60 -3.99 10.32 7.51
C TYR A 60 -5.51 10.51 7.58
N PHE A 61 -6.26 10.13 6.53
CA PHE A 61 -7.71 10.19 6.60
C PHE A 61 -8.28 9.21 7.63
N LEU A 62 -7.70 8.03 7.80
CA LEU A 62 -8.13 7.09 8.83
C LEU A 62 -7.87 7.62 10.24
N LEU A 63 -6.72 8.25 10.48
CA LEU A 63 -6.42 8.93 11.74
C LEU A 63 -7.39 10.08 12.02
N ALA A 64 -7.68 10.89 11.01
CA ALA A 64 -8.52 12.07 11.14
C ALA A 64 -9.99 11.72 11.42
N THR A 65 -10.48 10.59 10.90
CA THR A 65 -11.90 10.20 10.90
C THR A 65 -12.35 9.37 12.11
N GLU A 66 -11.49 9.21 13.13
CA GLU A 66 -11.67 8.38 14.33
C GLU A 66 -13.12 8.27 14.87
N ILE A 67 -13.54 7.04 15.19
CA ILE A 67 -14.95 6.58 15.38
C ILE A 67 -15.72 7.39 16.42
N ASP A 68 -15.03 7.88 17.45
CA ASP A 68 -15.66 8.58 18.57
C ASP A 68 -16.15 9.99 18.21
N GLY A 69 -15.97 10.45 16.96
CA GLY A 69 -16.54 11.71 16.48
C GLY A 69 -15.97 12.97 17.14
N LYS A 70 -14.85 12.85 17.86
CA LYS A 70 -14.19 13.96 18.56
C LYS A 70 -13.56 15.00 17.61
N ARG A 71 -13.44 14.67 16.32
CA ARG A 71 -12.86 15.52 15.28
C ARG A 71 -13.89 15.73 14.18
N PRO A 72 -14.76 16.75 14.31
CA PRO A 72 -15.80 16.99 13.31
C PRO A 72 -15.16 17.35 11.96
N CYS A 73 -15.71 16.79 10.89
CA CYS A 73 -15.44 17.25 9.53
C CYS A 73 -15.83 18.72 9.38
N THR A 74 -15.11 19.48 8.56
CA THR A 74 -15.47 20.87 8.23
C THR A 74 -16.81 21.00 7.49
N VAL A 75 -17.29 19.91 6.87
CA VAL A 75 -18.62 19.85 6.24
C VAL A 75 -19.70 19.80 7.34
N PRO A 76 -20.62 20.77 7.41
CA PRO A 76 -21.57 20.86 8.51
C PRO A 76 -22.68 19.80 8.45
N GLY A 77 -23.18 19.42 9.63
CA GLY A 77 -24.38 18.60 9.78
C GLY A 77 -24.22 17.13 9.41
N TYR A 78 -25.33 16.50 9.03
CA TYR A 78 -25.36 15.07 8.66
C TYR A 78 -24.48 14.71 7.44
N PRO A 79 -24.37 15.55 6.38
CA PRO A 79 -23.47 15.26 5.27
C PRO A 79 -22.00 15.04 5.69
N GLY A 80 -21.49 15.85 6.63
CA GLY A 80 -20.14 15.68 7.17
C GLY A 80 -19.96 14.37 7.94
N LYS A 81 -20.98 13.95 8.70
CA LYS A 81 -20.97 12.65 9.39
C LYS A 81 -20.90 11.49 8.41
N VAL A 82 -21.71 11.52 7.35
CA VAL A 82 -21.70 10.49 6.30
C VAL A 82 -20.35 10.46 5.59
N LEU A 83 -19.80 11.62 5.24
CA LEU A 83 -18.48 11.73 4.62
C LEU A 83 -17.37 11.16 5.52
N GLN A 84 -17.39 11.49 6.81
CA GLN A 84 -16.43 10.97 7.78
C GLN A 84 -16.49 9.44 7.89
N SER A 85 -17.69 8.86 8.04
CA SER A 85 -17.86 7.40 8.07
C SER A 85 -17.38 6.73 6.78
N TYR A 86 -17.68 7.32 5.61
CA TYR A 86 -17.22 6.80 4.33
C TYR A 86 -15.69 6.86 4.21
N LEU A 87 -15.07 8.00 4.53
CA LEU A 87 -13.62 8.18 4.47
C LEU A 87 -12.90 7.23 5.42
N GLN A 88 -13.46 6.99 6.61
CA GLN A 88 -12.91 6.04 7.56
C GLN A 88 -12.91 4.62 6.97
N PHE A 89 -14.08 4.14 6.52
CA PHE A 89 -14.22 2.81 5.94
C PHE A 89 -13.37 2.64 4.68
N GLY A 90 -13.39 3.61 3.77
CA GLY A 90 -12.63 3.58 2.52
C GLY A 90 -11.13 3.60 2.76
N SER A 91 -10.66 4.41 3.71
CA SER A 91 -9.23 4.50 4.04
C SER A 91 -8.71 3.22 4.66
N LEU A 92 -9.43 2.64 5.62
CA LEU A 92 -9.05 1.38 6.24
C LEU A 92 -9.02 0.24 5.22
N ASN A 93 -10.04 0.12 4.37
CA ASN A 93 -10.07 -0.91 3.34
C ASN A 93 -8.97 -0.73 2.29
N ASN A 94 -8.63 0.50 1.91
CA ASN A 94 -7.53 0.74 0.99
C ASN A 94 -6.18 0.28 1.59
N LEU A 95 -5.91 0.61 2.86
CA LEU A 95 -4.73 0.13 3.57
C LEU A 95 -4.70 -1.39 3.68
N ALA A 96 -5.82 -2.01 4.05
CA ALA A 96 -5.94 -3.44 4.18
C ALA A 96 -5.71 -4.18 2.86
N LEU A 97 -6.30 -3.69 1.77
CA LEU A 97 -6.13 -4.24 0.42
C LEU A 97 -4.70 -4.04 -0.10
N ALA A 98 -4.11 -2.86 0.14
CA ALA A 98 -2.72 -2.59 -0.22
C ALA A 98 -1.78 -3.56 0.51
N CYS A 99 -1.93 -3.69 1.83
CA CYS A 99 -1.17 -4.61 2.67
C CYS A 99 -1.32 -6.07 2.17
N ARG A 100 -2.55 -6.54 1.98
CA ARG A 100 -2.82 -7.92 1.52
C ARG A 100 -2.22 -8.21 0.15
N LYS A 101 -2.24 -7.24 -0.78
CA LYS A 101 -1.69 -7.41 -2.14
C LYS A 101 -0.18 -7.36 -2.18
N VAL A 102 0.43 -6.45 -1.42
CA VAL A 102 1.90 -6.33 -1.37
C VAL A 102 2.52 -7.53 -0.67
N PHE A 103 1.94 -7.96 0.45
CA PHE A 103 2.41 -9.10 1.26
C PHE A 103 1.60 -10.38 0.98
N ASP A 104 1.16 -10.56 -0.26
CA ASP A 104 0.45 -11.76 -0.68
C ASP A 104 1.37 -12.98 -0.57
N HIS A 105 0.86 -14.02 0.08
CA HIS A 105 1.55 -15.27 0.37
C HIS A 105 1.27 -16.35 -0.70
N GLY A 106 0.47 -16.04 -1.72
CA GLY A 106 0.08 -16.95 -2.78
C GLY A 106 1.25 -17.50 -3.58
N ALA A 107 1.15 -18.78 -3.94
CA ALA A 107 2.18 -19.51 -4.70
C ALA A 107 2.09 -19.29 -6.23
N LYS A 108 1.16 -18.46 -6.71
CA LYS A 108 0.95 -18.18 -8.14
C LYS A 108 0.70 -16.68 -8.34
N GLY A 109 1.20 -16.13 -9.44
CA GLY A 109 0.98 -14.74 -9.84
C GLY A 109 2.05 -13.78 -9.34
N LEU A 110 1.75 -12.48 -9.41
CA LEU A 110 2.63 -11.39 -8.98
C LEU A 110 2.41 -11.11 -7.49
N THR A 111 3.01 -11.94 -6.63
CA THR A 111 2.86 -11.87 -5.18
C THR A 111 4.20 -11.58 -4.49
N GLY A 112 4.14 -11.02 -3.28
CA GLY A 112 5.33 -10.80 -2.46
C GLY A 112 6.06 -12.10 -2.13
N ALA A 113 5.35 -13.20 -1.89
CA ALA A 113 5.97 -14.50 -1.65
C ALA A 113 6.70 -15.06 -2.88
N GLN A 114 6.20 -14.80 -4.09
CA GLN A 114 6.90 -15.17 -5.33
C GLN A 114 8.13 -14.30 -5.55
N PHE A 115 8.03 -12.98 -5.35
CA PHE A 115 9.19 -12.09 -5.43
C PHE A 115 10.28 -12.48 -4.43
N GLY A 116 9.92 -12.81 -3.19
CA GLY A 116 10.84 -13.27 -2.14
C GLY A 116 11.56 -14.58 -2.46
N LYS A 117 11.13 -15.33 -3.49
CA LYS A 117 11.74 -16.58 -3.95
C LYS A 117 12.43 -16.45 -5.31
N GLN A 118 12.55 -15.22 -5.83
CA GLN A 118 13.20 -15.00 -7.12
C GLN A 118 14.67 -15.40 -7.07
N ARG A 119 15.11 -16.04 -8.15
CA ARG A 119 16.50 -16.51 -8.31
C ARG A 119 17.44 -15.34 -8.58
N ASP A 120 18.73 -15.54 -8.30
CA ASP A 120 19.74 -14.51 -8.48
C ASP A 120 19.87 -14.09 -9.95
N GLU A 121 19.65 -15.00 -10.90
CA GLU A 121 19.64 -14.69 -12.33
C GLU A 121 18.54 -13.70 -12.69
N THR A 122 17.32 -13.89 -12.13
CA THR A 122 16.21 -12.95 -12.33
C THR A 122 16.54 -11.58 -11.75
N LEU A 123 17.16 -11.54 -10.56
CA LEU A 123 17.55 -10.28 -9.93
C LEU A 123 18.66 -9.57 -10.70
N LYS A 124 19.60 -10.28 -11.32
CA LYS A 124 20.63 -9.69 -12.18
C LYS A 124 20.00 -9.02 -13.41
N GLY A 125 19.08 -9.70 -14.10
CA GLY A 125 18.36 -9.11 -15.24
C GLY A 125 17.51 -7.89 -14.85
N HIS A 126 16.88 -7.91 -13.68
CA HIS A 126 16.18 -6.74 -13.15
C HIS A 126 17.15 -5.61 -12.77
N ALA A 127 18.31 -5.92 -12.19
CA ALA A 127 19.33 -4.93 -11.86
C ALA A 127 19.86 -4.22 -13.11
N GLU A 128 20.09 -4.95 -14.21
CA GLU A 128 20.47 -4.36 -15.52
C GLU A 128 19.41 -3.36 -16.01
N TYR A 129 18.13 -3.74 -15.90
CA TYR A 129 17.02 -2.86 -16.25
C TYR A 129 17.02 -1.56 -15.43
N TRP A 130 17.15 -1.69 -14.10
CA TRP A 130 17.20 -0.54 -13.18
C TRP A 130 18.45 0.32 -13.35
N ALA A 131 19.62 -0.28 -13.55
CA ALA A 131 20.86 0.44 -13.81
C ALA A 131 20.75 1.29 -15.08
N LYS A 132 20.18 0.72 -16.15
CA LYS A 132 19.93 1.46 -17.40
C LYS A 132 18.93 2.61 -17.22
N SER A 133 17.86 2.42 -16.44
CA SER A 133 16.87 3.46 -16.18
C SER A 133 17.44 4.60 -15.32
N SER A 134 18.09 4.24 -14.22
CA SER A 134 18.58 5.16 -13.19
C SER A 134 19.96 5.77 -13.46
N GLN A 135 20.71 5.23 -14.41
CA GLN A 135 22.11 5.57 -14.65
C GLN A 135 23.00 5.36 -13.41
N ARG A 136 22.60 4.44 -12.52
CA ARG A 136 23.37 4.02 -11.34
C ARG A 136 24.13 2.73 -11.62
N PRO A 137 25.18 2.42 -10.83
CA PRO A 137 25.86 1.14 -10.91
C PRO A 137 24.88 -0.04 -10.78
N ILE A 138 25.16 -1.12 -11.52
CA ILE A 138 24.34 -2.34 -11.46
C ILE A 138 24.40 -2.97 -10.06
N GLU A 139 25.51 -2.82 -9.37
CA GLU A 139 25.75 -3.31 -8.02
C GLU A 139 24.79 -2.69 -7.01
N ASP A 140 24.49 -1.39 -7.15
CA ASP A 140 23.54 -0.68 -6.29
C ASP A 140 22.12 -1.24 -6.50
N ALA A 141 21.70 -1.36 -7.77
CA ALA A 141 20.40 -1.92 -8.12
C ALA A 141 20.27 -3.37 -7.64
N TYR A 142 21.33 -4.15 -7.78
CA TYR A 142 21.37 -5.54 -7.35
C TYR A 142 21.29 -5.68 -5.83
N SER A 143 22.03 -4.84 -5.08
CA SER A 143 21.96 -4.80 -3.61
C SER A 143 20.55 -4.44 -3.13
N ALA A 144 19.94 -3.42 -3.73
CA ALA A 144 18.56 -3.03 -3.41
C ALA A 144 17.56 -4.15 -3.71
N LEU A 145 17.72 -4.88 -4.82
CA LEU A 145 16.85 -6.01 -5.17
C LEU A 145 17.00 -7.20 -4.23
N HIS A 146 18.23 -7.52 -3.79
CA HIS A 146 18.47 -8.55 -2.78
C HIS A 146 17.80 -8.20 -1.46
N PHE A 147 18.01 -6.97 -1.00
CA PHE A 147 17.35 -6.42 0.18
C PHE A 147 15.82 -6.56 0.09
N LEU A 148 15.21 -6.14 -1.03
CA LEU A 148 13.77 -6.25 -1.25
C LEU A 148 13.31 -7.71 -1.28
N ARG A 149 14.08 -8.61 -1.92
CA ARG A 149 13.75 -10.05 -1.96
C ARG A 149 13.69 -10.61 -0.54
N THR A 150 14.69 -10.33 0.27
CA THR A 150 14.77 -10.78 1.67
C THR A 150 13.66 -10.19 2.52
N PHE A 151 13.34 -8.90 2.33
CA PHE A 151 12.21 -8.24 2.98
C PHE A 151 10.88 -8.94 2.68
N PHE A 152 10.60 -9.20 1.41
CA PHE A 152 9.37 -9.88 0.99
C PHE A 152 9.33 -11.35 1.41
N ALA A 153 10.47 -12.07 1.40
CA ALA A 153 10.54 -13.44 1.91
C ALA A 153 10.18 -13.51 3.40
N LYS A 154 10.55 -12.48 4.17
CA LYS A 154 10.27 -12.40 5.61
C LYS A 154 8.81 -12.03 5.90
N CYS A 155 8.24 -11.07 5.14
CA CYS A 155 6.96 -10.44 5.46
C CYS A 155 5.76 -11.00 4.67
N SER A 156 5.96 -11.65 3.52
CA SER A 156 4.89 -12.19 2.67
C SER A 156 4.48 -13.61 3.07
N LYS A 157 4.12 -13.81 4.34
CA LYS A 157 3.70 -15.11 4.90
C LYS A 157 2.22 -15.10 5.29
N THR A 158 1.66 -16.25 5.62
CA THR A 158 0.31 -16.31 6.24
C THR A 158 0.29 -15.53 7.54
N ASP A 159 -0.88 -15.00 7.93
CA ASP A 159 -1.09 -14.34 9.22
C ASP A 159 -0.59 -15.19 10.41
N THR A 160 -0.90 -16.48 10.42
CA THR A 160 -0.48 -17.44 11.44
C THR A 160 1.04 -17.51 11.56
N ALA A 161 1.75 -17.55 10.43
CA ALA A 161 3.21 -17.57 10.43
C ALA A 161 3.80 -16.22 10.87
N LEU A 162 3.17 -15.12 10.48
CA LEU A 162 3.55 -13.77 10.89
C LEU A 162 3.38 -13.54 12.39
N PHE A 163 2.34 -14.10 13.03
CA PHE A 163 2.16 -13.98 14.47
C PHE A 163 3.17 -14.80 15.28
N ARG A 164 3.45 -16.03 14.85
CA ARG A 164 4.35 -16.96 15.56
C ARG A 164 5.82 -16.56 15.44
N GLU A 165 6.27 -16.29 14.22
CA GLU A 165 7.70 -16.15 13.88
C GLU A 165 8.04 -14.78 13.27
N GLY A 166 7.07 -13.87 13.23
CA GLY A 166 7.26 -12.56 12.63
C GLY A 166 8.08 -11.60 13.48
N THR A 167 8.64 -10.63 12.80
CA THR A 167 9.15 -9.38 13.39
C THR A 167 8.00 -8.55 13.94
N THR A 168 8.31 -7.43 14.61
CA THR A 168 7.27 -6.45 14.98
C THR A 168 6.44 -6.04 13.76
N LEU A 169 7.08 -5.67 12.64
CA LEU A 169 6.38 -5.38 11.39
C LEU A 169 5.56 -6.58 10.88
N GLY A 170 6.12 -7.79 10.97
CA GLY A 170 5.45 -9.00 10.51
C GLY A 170 4.13 -9.23 11.24
N ARG A 171 4.11 -9.13 12.57
CA ARG A 171 2.89 -9.25 13.38
C ARG A 171 1.86 -8.18 13.00
N ARG A 172 2.30 -6.93 12.82
CA ARG A 172 1.46 -5.81 12.37
C ARG A 172 0.82 -6.05 11.00
N ILE A 173 1.59 -6.60 10.05
CA ILE A 173 1.05 -7.07 8.75
C ILE A 173 0.01 -8.17 8.97
N GLY A 174 0.28 -9.11 9.89
CA GLY A 174 -0.64 -10.19 10.25
C GLY A 174 -2.03 -9.67 10.66
N PHE A 175 -2.10 -8.70 11.57
CA PHE A 175 -3.38 -8.12 12.01
C PHE A 175 -4.16 -7.48 10.85
N ILE A 176 -3.48 -6.72 9.99
CA ILE A 176 -4.12 -6.06 8.85
C ILE A 176 -4.59 -7.08 7.81
N LYS A 177 -3.82 -8.14 7.57
CA LYS A 177 -4.22 -9.23 6.67
C LYS A 177 -5.44 -9.97 7.19
N GLN A 178 -5.46 -10.26 8.48
CA GLN A 178 -6.61 -10.87 9.15
C GLN A 178 -7.85 -9.98 8.99
N TYR A 179 -7.74 -8.66 9.19
CA TYR A 179 -8.82 -7.72 8.89
C TYR A 179 -9.28 -7.83 7.43
N ALA A 180 -8.35 -7.80 6.47
CA ALA A 180 -8.67 -7.82 5.04
C ALA A 180 -9.41 -9.11 4.62
N ASP A 181 -9.03 -10.25 5.16
CA ASP A 181 -9.62 -11.54 4.82
C ASP A 181 -11.02 -11.72 5.46
N HIS A 182 -11.22 -11.27 6.69
CA HIS A 182 -12.52 -11.35 7.36
C HIS A 182 -13.52 -10.29 6.86
N SER A 183 -13.06 -9.06 6.62
CA SER A 183 -13.89 -7.96 6.09
C SER A 183 -14.47 -8.31 4.72
N ALA A 184 -13.68 -8.94 3.84
CA ALA A 184 -14.12 -9.34 2.50
C ALA A 184 -15.15 -10.48 2.52
N ALA A 185 -15.20 -11.27 3.59
CA ALA A 185 -16.02 -12.46 3.66
C ALA A 185 -17.27 -12.28 4.56
N HIS A 186 -17.39 -11.15 5.26
CA HIS A 186 -18.41 -10.91 6.31
C HIS A 186 -18.43 -12.02 7.39
N LEU A 187 -17.29 -12.70 7.59
CA LEU A 187 -17.23 -13.97 8.36
C LEU A 187 -16.98 -13.79 9.86
N SER A 188 -16.84 -12.57 10.36
CA SER A 188 -16.45 -12.32 11.76
C SER A 188 -17.47 -11.46 12.50
N LEU A 189 -17.89 -11.94 13.67
CA LEU A 189 -18.51 -11.15 14.75
C LEU A 189 -17.47 -10.70 15.80
N GLY A 190 -16.21 -11.13 15.66
CA GLY A 190 -15.13 -10.75 16.57
C GLY A 190 -14.58 -9.37 16.23
N ASP A 191 -14.17 -8.65 17.27
CA ASP A 191 -13.52 -7.35 17.15
C ASP A 191 -12.18 -7.46 16.42
N TYR A 192 -11.84 -6.45 15.63
CA TYR A 192 -10.56 -6.38 14.95
C TYR A 192 -9.50 -5.82 15.88
N GLU A 193 -8.49 -6.61 16.20
CA GLU A 193 -7.40 -6.22 17.09
C GLU A 193 -6.23 -5.61 16.31
N PHE A 194 -6.34 -4.33 15.91
CA PHE A 194 -5.20 -3.51 15.51
C PHE A 194 -5.43 -2.05 15.89
N ASN A 195 -4.34 -1.31 16.09
CA ASN A 195 -4.39 0.12 16.37
C ASN A 195 -3.67 0.95 15.31
N HIS A 196 -3.68 2.27 15.49
CA HIS A 196 -3.04 3.20 14.57
C HIS A 196 -1.52 3.06 14.47
N LEU A 197 -0.83 2.58 15.52
CA LEU A 197 0.61 2.33 15.49
C LEU A 197 0.95 1.13 14.60
N ASP A 198 0.09 0.12 14.58
CA ASP A 198 0.25 -1.04 13.69
C ASP A 198 0.17 -0.61 12.23
N LEU A 199 -0.78 0.26 11.91
CA LEU A 199 -0.92 0.85 10.58
C LEU A 199 0.24 1.79 10.24
N ALA A 200 0.68 2.63 11.18
CA ALA A 200 1.76 3.59 10.96
C ALA A 200 3.05 2.88 10.52
N HIS A 201 3.40 1.77 11.18
CA HIS A 201 4.60 1.01 10.83
C HIS A 201 4.49 0.34 9.46
N VAL A 202 3.33 -0.24 9.13
CA VAL A 202 3.12 -0.86 7.82
C VAL A 202 3.13 0.18 6.71
N VAL A 203 2.48 1.32 6.91
CA VAL A 203 2.49 2.45 5.96
C VAL A 203 3.91 2.97 5.78
N ALA A 204 4.65 3.19 6.87
CA ALA A 204 6.01 3.68 6.80
C ALA A 204 6.93 2.72 6.04
N ALA A 205 6.82 1.41 6.31
CA ALA A 205 7.60 0.39 5.60
C ALA A 205 7.27 0.34 4.11
N LEU A 206 5.98 0.44 3.74
CA LEU A 206 5.55 0.49 2.34
C LEU A 206 6.07 1.73 1.61
N VAL A 207 6.07 2.89 2.27
CA VAL A 207 6.61 4.13 1.70
C VAL A 207 8.12 4.02 1.48
N LEU A 208 8.88 3.51 2.44
CA LEU A 208 10.32 3.31 2.26
C LEU A 208 10.64 2.31 1.15
N VAL A 209 9.90 1.20 1.07
CA VAL A 209 10.02 0.25 -0.05
C VAL A 209 9.65 0.91 -1.38
N GLY A 210 8.58 1.70 -1.41
CA GLY A 210 8.17 2.49 -2.56
C GLY A 210 9.27 3.45 -3.02
N GLU A 211 9.93 4.12 -2.08
CA GLU A 211 11.04 5.04 -2.37
C GLU A 211 12.26 4.32 -2.93
N ILE A 212 12.63 3.14 -2.41
CA ILE A 212 13.68 2.30 -3.00
C ILE A 212 13.34 2.03 -4.47
N ILE A 213 12.13 1.54 -4.75
CA ILE A 213 11.69 1.21 -6.11
C ILE A 213 11.71 2.44 -7.01
N ARG A 214 11.12 3.55 -6.55
CA ARG A 214 11.05 4.82 -7.29
C ARG A 214 12.44 5.33 -7.66
N SER A 215 13.40 5.26 -6.73
CA SER A 215 14.76 5.76 -6.94
C SER A 215 15.49 5.08 -8.11
N PHE A 216 15.08 3.86 -8.50
CA PHE A 216 15.62 3.14 -9.64
C PHE A 216 14.69 3.13 -10.87
N ASP A 217 13.38 2.93 -10.67
CA ASP A 217 12.41 2.76 -11.76
C ASP A 217 11.91 4.09 -12.34
N ALA A 218 11.86 5.15 -11.51
CA ALA A 218 11.42 6.50 -11.89
C ALA A 218 12.38 7.59 -11.36
N PRO A 219 13.67 7.53 -11.74
CA PRO A 219 14.73 8.42 -11.22
C PRO A 219 14.52 9.89 -11.59
N TYR A 220 13.71 10.16 -12.61
CA TYR A 220 13.34 11.51 -13.05
C TYR A 220 12.39 12.22 -12.07
N GLN A 221 11.75 11.48 -11.16
CA GLN A 221 10.93 12.06 -10.10
C GLN A 221 11.82 12.61 -8.98
N SER A 222 11.36 13.69 -8.34
CA SER A 222 12.08 14.34 -7.23
C SER A 222 12.46 13.34 -6.15
N THR A 223 13.64 13.52 -5.54
CA THR A 223 14.05 12.80 -4.34
C THR A 223 13.13 13.07 -3.14
N ASP A 224 12.40 14.18 -3.17
CA ASP A 224 11.45 14.54 -2.11
C ASP A 224 10.03 14.03 -2.42
N TYR A 225 9.85 13.12 -3.39
CA TYR A 225 8.53 12.68 -3.86
C TYR A 225 7.61 12.19 -2.74
N TYR A 226 8.09 11.25 -1.89
CA TYR A 226 7.28 10.75 -0.79
C TYR A 226 7.19 11.71 0.39
N ASP A 227 8.19 12.59 0.60
CA ASP A 227 8.09 13.67 1.59
C ASP A 227 7.00 14.68 1.20
N GLN A 228 6.88 15.00 -0.10
CA GLN A 228 5.83 15.86 -0.66
C GLN A 228 4.46 15.21 -0.55
N ILE A 229 4.34 13.91 -0.81
CA ILE A 229 3.08 13.17 -0.60
C ILE A 229 2.72 13.17 0.88
N ASP A 230 3.66 12.87 1.78
CA ASP A 230 3.44 12.87 3.22
C ASP A 230 2.87 14.21 3.70
N GLN A 231 3.52 15.31 3.32
CA GLN A 231 3.06 16.66 3.64
C GLN A 231 1.69 16.97 3.04
N ALA A 232 1.48 16.73 1.75
CA ALA A 232 0.23 17.06 1.07
C ALA A 232 -0.95 16.23 1.59
N SER A 233 -0.74 14.94 1.86
CA SER A 233 -1.76 14.05 2.43
C SER A 233 -2.13 14.49 3.85
N PHE A 234 -1.14 14.88 4.65
CA PHE A 234 -1.38 15.42 5.98
C PHE A 234 -2.17 16.75 5.92
N ASP A 235 -1.73 17.69 5.09
CA ASP A 235 -2.38 19.00 4.95
C ASP A 235 -3.83 18.87 4.46
N ALA A 236 -4.08 17.97 3.50
CA ALA A 236 -5.43 17.66 3.03
C ALA A 236 -6.32 17.09 4.16
N SER A 237 -5.77 16.21 5.01
CA SER A 237 -6.51 15.67 6.15
C SER A 237 -6.83 16.75 7.18
N VAL A 238 -5.88 17.63 7.49
CA VAL A 238 -6.05 18.75 8.45
C VAL A 238 -7.05 19.78 7.92
N ALA A 239 -7.03 20.05 6.61
CA ALA A 239 -8.00 20.96 6.00
C ALA A 239 -9.45 20.45 6.12
N LEU A 240 -9.66 19.14 6.09
CA LEU A 240 -10.98 18.53 6.23
C LEU A 240 -11.36 18.22 7.69
N PHE A 241 -10.36 18.01 8.55
CA PHE A 241 -10.49 17.67 9.98
C PHE A 241 -9.48 18.49 10.83
N PRO A 242 -9.79 19.76 11.15
CA PRO A 242 -8.83 20.70 11.75
C PRO A 242 -8.32 20.31 13.14
N ASP A 243 -9.11 19.49 13.85
CA ASP A 243 -8.80 19.02 15.21
C ASP A 243 -7.97 17.71 15.21
N THR A 244 -7.45 17.30 14.05
CA THR A 244 -6.55 16.15 13.92
C THR A 244 -5.20 16.42 14.58
N HIS A 245 -4.64 15.39 15.23
CA HIS A 245 -3.30 15.47 15.81
C HIS A 245 -2.27 15.87 14.75
N ARG A 246 -1.46 16.89 15.08
CA ARG A 246 -0.54 17.52 14.12
C ARG A 246 0.83 16.83 14.07
N ILE A 247 0.84 15.52 13.90
CA ILE A 247 2.08 14.74 13.80
C ILE A 247 2.10 14.07 12.43
N ARG A 248 3.12 14.41 11.61
CA ARG A 248 3.35 13.69 10.35
C ARG A 248 4.16 12.43 10.60
N LEU A 249 3.90 11.39 9.81
CA LEU A 249 4.58 10.10 9.86
C LEU A 249 6.08 10.24 9.65
N PHE A 250 6.50 11.10 8.71
CA PHE A 250 7.90 11.32 8.37
C PHE A 250 8.42 12.70 8.80
N GLN A 251 7.81 13.36 9.78
CA GLN A 251 8.21 14.72 10.18
C GLN A 251 9.69 14.85 10.59
N ASN A 252 10.26 13.79 11.17
CA ASN A 252 11.59 13.79 11.79
C ASN A 252 12.67 13.15 10.90
N MET A 253 12.34 12.76 9.67
CA MET A 253 13.27 12.03 8.81
C MET A 253 13.00 12.30 7.34
N LYS A 254 14.07 12.23 6.52
CA LYS A 254 13.94 12.29 5.07
C LYS A 254 13.71 10.88 4.52
N VAL A 255 12.59 10.67 3.82
CA VAL A 255 12.19 9.34 3.33
C VAL A 255 13.26 8.73 2.44
N GLU A 256 13.80 9.52 1.49
CA GLU A 256 14.84 9.10 0.55
C GLU A 256 16.10 8.59 1.27
N SER A 257 16.58 9.34 2.27
CA SER A 257 17.83 9.02 2.94
C SER A 257 17.69 7.76 3.80
N GLN A 258 16.54 7.57 4.44
CA GLN A 258 16.26 6.34 5.18
C GLN A 258 16.12 5.13 4.24
N ALA A 259 15.36 5.28 3.15
CA ALA A 259 15.16 4.22 2.17
C ALA A 259 16.49 3.76 1.57
N ARG A 260 17.38 4.70 1.27
CA ARG A 260 18.74 4.43 0.81
C ARG A 260 19.55 3.67 1.85
N MET A 261 19.52 4.13 3.09
CA MET A 261 20.25 3.49 4.19
C MET A 261 19.84 2.01 4.34
N CYS A 262 18.55 1.69 4.21
CA CYS A 262 18.05 0.31 4.35
C CYS A 262 18.74 -0.73 3.46
N TRP A 263 19.17 -0.39 2.25
CA TRP A 263 19.86 -1.36 1.37
C TRP A 263 21.37 -1.15 1.27
N GLN A 264 21.90 -0.03 1.76
CA GLN A 264 23.34 0.27 1.72
C GLN A 264 24.11 -0.24 2.95
N VAL A 265 23.49 -0.32 4.13
CA VAL A 265 24.18 -0.74 5.37
C VAL A 265 24.40 -2.25 5.50
N GLY A 266 24.05 -3.00 4.46
CA GLY A 266 24.02 -4.46 4.46
C GLY A 266 22.63 -5.02 4.75
N GLU A 267 22.37 -6.22 4.23
CA GLU A 267 21.03 -6.81 4.20
C GLU A 267 20.43 -7.02 5.60
N ALA A 268 21.13 -7.72 6.50
CA ALA A 268 20.58 -8.04 7.82
C ALA A 268 20.29 -6.79 8.68
N PRO A 269 21.23 -5.81 8.83
CA PRO A 269 20.93 -4.55 9.52
C PRO A 269 19.80 -3.77 8.84
N GLY A 270 19.81 -3.70 7.51
CA GLY A 270 18.76 -3.05 6.74
C GLY A 270 17.36 -3.62 7.01
N ILE A 271 17.25 -4.95 7.04
CA ILE A 271 15.98 -5.63 7.32
C ILE A 271 15.52 -5.33 8.73
N GLN A 272 16.44 -5.30 9.70
CA GLN A 272 16.12 -4.91 11.08
C GLN A 272 15.64 -3.45 11.16
N MET A 273 16.23 -2.54 10.37
CA MET A 273 15.80 -1.15 10.31
C MET A 273 14.32 -1.04 9.93
N LEU A 274 13.89 -1.71 8.85
CA LEU A 274 12.48 -1.70 8.45
C LEU A 274 11.57 -2.45 9.42
N THR A 275 12.00 -3.63 9.87
CA THR A 275 11.09 -4.58 10.54
C THR A 275 10.94 -4.37 12.04
N GLU A 276 11.90 -3.68 12.68
CA GLU A 276 11.93 -3.47 14.13
C GLU A 276 12.16 -2.00 14.52
N GLN A 277 13.05 -1.28 13.83
CA GLN A 277 13.53 0.04 14.30
C GLN A 277 12.73 1.23 13.73
N LEU A 278 12.05 1.04 12.61
CA LEU A 278 11.32 2.10 11.91
C LEU A 278 10.33 2.87 12.80
N PRO A 279 9.56 2.23 13.72
CA PRO A 279 8.68 2.95 14.65
C PRO A 279 9.40 4.02 15.48
N TYR A 280 10.63 3.74 15.92
CA TYR A 280 11.44 4.69 16.69
C TYR A 280 11.97 5.83 15.82
N ALA A 281 12.32 5.54 14.57
CA ALA A 281 12.79 6.55 13.62
C ALA A 281 11.68 7.53 13.21
N THR A 282 10.44 7.05 13.04
CA THR A 282 9.28 7.89 12.75
C THR A 282 8.73 8.58 14.00
N GLY A 283 9.00 8.04 15.20
CA GLY A 283 8.39 8.49 16.45
C GLY A 283 6.97 7.96 16.67
N TRP A 284 6.59 6.87 15.97
CA TRP A 284 5.29 6.19 16.06
C TRP A 284 5.47 4.78 16.65
N PHE A 285 5.79 4.70 17.94
CA PHE A 285 6.09 3.45 18.67
C PHE A 285 5.19 3.22 19.87
#